data_AF-A0A8B6F2V8-F1
#
_entry.id   AF-A0A8B6F2V8-F1
#
_cell.length_a   1.000
_cell.length_b   1.000
_cell.length_c   1.000
_cell.angle_alpha   90.00
_cell.angle_beta   90.00
_cell.angle_gamma   90.00
#
_symmetry.space_group_name_H-M   'P 1'
#
loop_
_entity.id
_entity.type
_entity.pdbx_description
1 polymer ?
#
loop_
_entity_poly.entity_id
_entity_poly.type
_entity_poly.pdbx_seq_one_letter_code
_entity_poly.pdbx_strand_id
1 'polypeptide(L)'
;MAVNHWIFLVFVVSSYLQRSSVSGSFDFDSMLACFRREYNFRATKPFITRHGLVLPCSDIITVYSCYGRCDSSEIADYKIPYKISNHKVCTYGDVQKRTVTLTNCHPLHPDPTYEVFDATFCSCKSCSSDSTSCENLNG
;
A
#
# COMPACT_ATOMS: atom_id res chain seq x y z
N MET A 1 56.10 -26.16 46.36
CA MET A 1 56.34 -24.86 45.69
C MET A 1 55.01 -24.40 45.14
N ALA A 2 54.31 -23.55 45.89
CA ALA A 2 53.09 -22.89 45.44
C ALA A 2 53.47 -21.50 44.95
N VAL A 3 53.09 -21.14 43.72
CA VAL A 3 53.22 -19.77 43.23
C VAL A 3 51.89 -19.35 42.62
N ASN A 4 51.52 -18.14 43.00
CA ASN A 4 50.20 -17.55 43.04
C ASN A 4 49.94 -16.78 41.73
N HIS A 5 48.98 -17.20 40.90
CA HIS A 5 48.69 -16.58 39.59
C HIS A 5 47.62 -15.47 39.67
N TRP A 6 47.71 -14.59 40.68
CA TRP A 6 46.81 -13.44 40.87
C TRP A 6 47.43 -12.13 40.35
N ILE A 7 48.07 -12.14 39.18
CA ILE A 7 48.58 -10.92 38.54
C ILE A 7 48.41 -11.03 37.02
N PHE A 8 47.18 -10.89 36.51
CA PHE A 8 46.91 -10.45 35.13
C PHE A 8 45.53 -9.77 35.04
N LEU A 9 45.18 -9.00 36.06
CA LEU A 9 44.23 -7.90 35.89
C LEU A 9 44.96 -6.74 35.19
N VAL A 10 44.34 -6.15 34.16
CA VAL A 10 44.24 -4.70 33.87
C VAL A 10 44.45 -4.25 32.41
N PHE A 11 45.00 -5.00 31.45
CA PHE A 11 45.30 -4.41 30.11
C PHE A 11 44.63 -4.99 28.85
N VAL A 12 43.42 -5.56 28.95
CA VAL A 12 42.62 -5.89 27.73
C VAL A 12 41.18 -5.38 27.85
N VAL A 13 41.02 -4.14 28.31
CA VAL A 13 39.73 -3.42 28.24
C VAL A 13 39.97 -2.07 27.59
N SER A 14 40.22 -2.05 26.29
CA SER A 14 39.94 -0.88 25.46
C SER A 14 40.05 -1.28 23.99
N SER A 15 39.25 -0.63 23.15
CA SER A 15 39.28 -0.67 21.68
C SER A 15 38.59 -1.83 20.94
N TYR A 16 37.31 -2.11 21.22
CA TYR A 16 36.38 -2.49 20.14
C TYR A 16 34.96 -1.93 20.38
N LEU A 17 34.84 -0.60 20.43
CA LEU A 17 33.60 0.05 19.99
C LEU A 17 33.73 0.21 18.47
N GLN A 18 33.38 -0.85 17.72
CA GLN A 18 33.10 -0.71 16.29
C GLN A 18 31.89 0.20 16.16
N ARG A 19 32.15 1.46 15.85
CA ARG A 19 31.14 2.42 15.43
C ARG A 19 30.69 1.97 14.04
N SER A 20 29.61 1.20 13.98
CA SER A 20 28.92 0.91 12.73
C SER A 20 28.45 2.24 12.15
N SER A 21 29.16 2.76 11.15
CA SER A 21 28.62 3.79 10.29
C SER A 21 27.45 3.15 9.55
N VAL A 22 26.22 3.44 10.00
CA VAL A 22 25.02 3.21 9.20
C VAL A 22 25.11 4.14 8.00
N SER A 23 25.84 3.72 6.98
CA SER A 23 25.75 4.30 5.65
C SER A 23 24.42 3.82 5.08
N GLY A 24 23.34 4.51 5.45
CA GLY A 24 22.06 4.35 4.77
C GLY A 24 22.24 4.82 3.34
N SER A 25 22.49 3.90 2.41
CA SER A 25 22.23 4.14 1.01
C SER A 25 20.73 4.37 0.89
N PHE A 26 20.32 5.63 0.75
CA PHE A 26 18.98 5.97 0.34
C PHE A 26 18.82 5.42 -1.07
N ASP A 27 18.17 4.27 -1.17
CA ASP A 27 17.86 3.63 -2.44
C ASP A 27 16.74 4.44 -3.10
N PHE A 28 17.12 5.38 -3.97
CA PHE A 28 16.17 6.24 -4.68
C PHE A 28 15.16 5.42 -5.49
N ASP A 29 15.52 4.19 -5.89
CA ASP A 29 14.64 3.25 -6.60
C ASP A 29 13.49 2.78 -5.70
N SER A 30 13.74 2.62 -4.39
CA SER A 30 12.69 2.31 -3.40
C SER A 30 11.74 3.49 -3.13
N MET A 31 12.18 4.72 -3.40
CA MET A 31 11.36 5.94 -3.23
C MET A 31 10.39 6.16 -4.40
N LEU A 32 10.65 5.56 -5.57
CA LEU A 32 9.86 5.67 -6.80
C LEU A 32 9.05 4.40 -7.12
N ALA A 33 9.04 3.40 -6.23
CA ALA A 33 8.36 2.16 -6.51
C ALA A 33 6.84 2.29 -6.40
N CYS A 34 6.12 1.86 -7.44
CA CYS A 34 4.69 1.54 -7.41
C CYS A 34 4.53 0.08 -6.98
N PHE A 35 3.98 -0.15 -5.79
CA PHE A 35 3.92 -1.48 -5.19
C PHE A 35 2.54 -1.80 -4.62
N ARG A 36 2.31 -3.10 -4.40
CA ARG A 36 1.10 -3.59 -3.76
C ARG A 36 1.16 -3.32 -2.26
N ARG A 37 0.08 -2.75 -1.72
CA ARG A 37 -0.08 -2.44 -0.31
C ARG A 37 -1.43 -2.92 0.21
N GLU A 38 -1.43 -3.38 1.44
CA GLU A 38 -2.64 -3.75 2.17
C GLU A 38 -3.37 -2.52 2.71
N TYR A 39 -4.69 -2.50 2.56
CA TYR A 39 -5.58 -1.48 3.08
C TYR A 39 -6.76 -2.13 3.80
N ASN A 40 -7.23 -1.46 4.85
CA ASN A 40 -8.46 -1.83 5.54
C ASN A 40 -9.51 -0.76 5.25
N PHE A 41 -10.70 -1.17 4.81
CA PHE A 41 -11.83 -0.26 4.63
C PHE A 41 -13.11 -0.85 5.19
N ARG A 42 -14.05 0.04 5.49
CA ARG A 42 -15.39 -0.34 5.95
C ARG A 42 -16.27 -0.66 4.75
N ALA A 43 -16.57 -1.94 4.54
CA ALA A 43 -17.57 -2.38 3.58
C ALA A 43 -18.97 -2.25 4.17
N THR A 44 -19.91 -1.75 3.39
CA THR A 44 -21.33 -1.61 3.76
C THR A 44 -22.20 -2.16 2.64
N LYS A 45 -23.16 -3.01 3.01
CA LYS A 45 -24.13 -3.60 2.08
C LYS A 45 -25.50 -3.66 2.76
N PRO A 46 -26.21 -2.53 2.93
CA PRO A 46 -27.53 -2.55 3.53
C PRO A 46 -28.56 -3.21 2.60
N PHE A 47 -29.59 -3.81 3.19
CA PHE A 47 -30.74 -4.35 2.45
C PHE A 47 -32.02 -3.65 2.86
N ILE A 48 -32.81 -3.18 1.88
CA ILE A 48 -34.11 -2.58 2.12
C ILE A 48 -35.20 -3.64 1.89
N THR A 49 -35.95 -3.96 2.94
CA THR A 49 -37.07 -4.90 2.84
C THR A 49 -38.22 -4.32 2.02
N ARG A 50 -39.16 -5.19 1.60
CA ARG A 50 -40.39 -4.76 0.91
C ARG A 50 -41.24 -3.75 1.69
N HIS A 51 -41.08 -3.69 3.01
CA HIS A 51 -41.79 -2.75 3.89
C HIS A 51 -40.99 -1.46 4.17
N GLY A 52 -39.84 -1.25 3.52
CA GLY A 52 -39.00 -0.07 3.69
C GLY A 52 -38.07 -0.10 4.90
N LEU A 53 -38.06 -1.18 5.70
CA LEU A 53 -37.10 -1.36 6.79
C LEU A 53 -35.71 -1.62 6.22
N VAL A 54 -34.71 -0.89 6.73
CA VAL A 54 -33.29 -1.06 6.38
C VAL A 54 -32.64 -2.07 7.33
N LEU A 55 -32.09 -3.13 6.76
CA LEU A 55 -31.29 -4.13 7.47
C LEU A 55 -29.81 -3.79 7.29
N PRO A 56 -29.10 -3.35 8.33
CA PRO A 56 -27.68 -3.02 8.22
C PRO A 56 -26.83 -4.29 8.05
N CYS A 57 -25.74 -4.16 7.28
CA CYS A 57 -24.72 -5.18 7.14
C CYS A 57 -23.41 -4.49 6.74
N SER A 58 -22.38 -4.66 7.56
CA SER A 58 -21.09 -3.99 7.39
C SER A 58 -19.95 -4.77 8.00
N ASP A 59 -18.74 -4.53 7.55
CA ASP A 59 -17.53 -5.07 8.19
C ASP A 59 -16.29 -4.23 7.86
N ILE A 60 -15.21 -4.40 8.60
CA ILE A 60 -13.88 -3.91 8.20
C ILE A 60 -13.20 -5.04 7.46
N ILE A 61 -12.89 -4.83 6.19
CA ILE A 61 -12.27 -5.83 5.34
C ILE A 61 -10.90 -5.37 4.85
N THR A 62 -10.01 -6.35 4.72
CA THR A 62 -8.66 -6.16 4.20
C THR A 62 -8.63 -6.44 2.70
N VAL A 63 -8.04 -5.52 1.95
CA VAL A 63 -7.82 -5.62 0.50
C VAL A 63 -6.42 -5.19 0.12
N TYR A 64 -5.92 -5.74 -0.98
CA TYR A 64 -4.67 -5.29 -1.58
C TYR A 64 -4.95 -4.28 -2.68
N SER A 65 -4.29 -3.12 -2.63
CA SER A 65 -4.37 -2.07 -3.64
C SER A 65 -2.97 -1.61 -4.03
N CYS A 66 -2.87 -0.66 -4.96
CA CYS A 66 -1.62 -0.10 -5.42
C CYS A 66 -1.30 1.22 -4.74
N TYR A 67 -0.03 1.39 -4.36
CA TYR A 67 0.47 2.60 -3.73
C TYR A 67 1.91 2.84 -4.15
N GLY A 68 2.27 4.10 -4.32
CA GLY A 68 3.65 4.48 -4.60
C GLY A 68 3.74 5.72 -5.45
N ARG A 69 4.89 5.87 -6.10
CA ARG A 69 5.18 6.97 -7.01
C ARG A 69 5.45 6.40 -8.41
N CYS A 70 5.37 7.26 -9.40
CA CYS A 70 5.70 6.95 -10.78
C CYS A 70 6.44 8.14 -11.37
N ASP A 71 7.36 7.86 -12.28
CA ASP A 71 8.05 8.92 -13.01
C ASP A 71 7.08 9.67 -13.91
N SER A 72 7.12 10.99 -13.79
CA SER A 72 6.45 11.92 -14.66
C SER A 72 7.46 12.83 -15.32
N SER A 73 7.20 13.20 -16.57
CA SER A 73 8.02 14.16 -17.29
C SER A 73 7.16 15.06 -18.17
N GLU A 74 7.61 16.29 -18.30
CA GLU A 74 7.04 17.27 -19.24
C GLU A 74 8.19 17.83 -20.07
N ILE A 75 8.10 17.66 -21.40
CA ILE A 75 9.08 18.16 -22.35
C ILE A 75 8.43 19.31 -23.10
N ALA A 76 9.11 20.45 -23.19
CA ALA A 76 8.62 21.59 -23.97
C ALA A 76 8.51 21.22 -25.46
N ASP A 77 7.43 21.65 -26.10
CA ASP A 77 7.19 21.51 -27.54
C ASP A 77 6.94 22.89 -28.15
N TYR A 78 7.27 23.06 -29.43
CA TYR A 78 6.98 24.29 -30.17
C TYR A 78 5.54 24.32 -30.70
N LYS A 79 4.87 23.17 -30.79
CA LYS A 79 3.46 23.06 -31.20
C LYS A 79 2.54 23.12 -29.99
N ILE A 80 1.40 23.80 -30.13
CA ILE A 80 0.32 23.82 -29.12
C ILE A 80 -0.04 22.36 -28.75
N PRO A 81 -0.06 21.99 -27.45
CA PRO A 81 -0.13 22.83 -26.24
C PRO A 81 1.22 23.28 -25.65
N TYR A 82 2.28 23.33 -26.45
CA TYR A 82 3.67 23.68 -26.12
C TYR A 82 4.36 22.71 -25.16
N LYS A 83 3.81 21.51 -25.01
CA LYS A 83 4.33 20.48 -24.12
C LYS A 83 3.91 19.09 -24.55
N ILE A 84 4.80 18.14 -24.27
CA ILE A 84 4.55 16.71 -24.29
C ILE A 84 4.59 16.25 -22.83
N SER A 85 3.41 15.96 -22.27
CA SER A 85 3.26 15.51 -20.89
C SER A 85 3.16 13.98 -20.82
N ASN A 86 4.01 13.34 -20.01
CA ASN A 86 3.97 11.92 -19.69
C ASN A 86 3.69 11.76 -18.20
N HIS A 87 2.41 11.66 -17.84
CA HIS A 87 1.96 11.57 -16.45
C HIS A 87 1.37 10.18 -16.18
N LYS A 88 2.23 9.23 -15.81
CA LYS A 88 1.81 7.90 -15.37
C LYS A 88 1.38 7.94 -13.91
N VAL A 89 0.37 7.13 -13.58
CA VAL A 89 -0.11 6.95 -12.21
C VAL A 89 0.11 5.51 -11.75
N CYS A 90 0.31 5.33 -10.45
CA CYS A 90 0.42 4.00 -9.85
C CYS A 90 -0.98 3.41 -9.73
N THR A 91 -1.25 2.34 -10.47
CA THR A 91 -2.57 1.71 -10.49
C THR A 91 -2.45 0.19 -10.67
N TYR A 92 -3.60 -0.48 -10.65
CA TYR A 92 -3.73 -1.93 -10.81
C TYR A 92 -3.12 -2.34 -12.16
N GLY A 93 -2.08 -3.17 -12.11
CA GLY A 93 -1.59 -3.89 -13.27
C GLY A 93 -2.57 -5.00 -13.61
N ASP A 94 -2.82 -5.87 -12.63
CA ASP A 94 -3.78 -6.97 -12.68
C ASP A 94 -4.65 -7.00 -11.42
N VAL A 95 -5.85 -7.58 -11.56
CA VAL A 95 -6.88 -7.62 -10.53
C VAL A 95 -7.34 -9.05 -10.31
N GLN A 96 -7.47 -9.46 -9.05
CA GLN A 96 -8.13 -10.69 -8.65
C GLN A 96 -9.43 -10.36 -7.90
N LYS A 97 -10.54 -10.86 -8.43
CA LYS A 97 -11.84 -10.78 -7.75
C LYS A 97 -11.92 -11.83 -6.65
N ARG A 98 -12.38 -11.43 -5.46
CA ARG A 98 -12.60 -12.30 -4.30
C ARG A 98 -13.95 -11.97 -3.66
N THR A 99 -14.59 -12.96 -3.07
CA THR A 99 -15.81 -12.78 -2.29
C THR A 99 -15.49 -12.96 -0.81
N VAL A 100 -15.96 -12.03 0.01
CA VAL A 100 -15.85 -12.09 1.48
C VAL A 100 -17.24 -12.13 2.11
N THR A 101 -17.32 -12.63 3.35
CA THR A 101 -18.56 -12.63 4.12
C THR A 101 -18.45 -11.57 5.21
N LEU A 102 -19.37 -10.61 5.20
CA LEU A 102 -19.49 -9.58 6.22
C LEU A 102 -20.03 -10.20 7.51
N THR A 103 -19.36 -9.92 8.63
CA THR A 103 -19.68 -10.55 9.92
C THR A 103 -20.71 -9.78 10.75
N ASN A 104 -20.83 -8.46 10.56
CA ASN A 104 -21.75 -7.63 11.34
C ASN A 104 -22.99 -7.23 10.53
N CYS A 105 -23.92 -8.18 10.42
CA CYS A 105 -25.15 -8.07 9.65
C CYS A 105 -26.38 -8.37 10.50
N HIS A 106 -27.49 -7.69 10.19
CA HIS A 106 -28.78 -7.99 10.79
C HIS A 106 -29.18 -9.45 10.52
N PRO A 107 -29.76 -10.19 11.49
CA PRO A 107 -30.07 -11.62 11.31
C PRO A 107 -30.98 -11.96 10.12
N LEU A 108 -31.84 -11.02 9.73
CA LEU A 108 -32.75 -11.16 8.58
C LEU A 108 -32.12 -10.69 7.25
N HIS A 109 -30.85 -10.30 7.23
CA HIS A 109 -30.17 -9.87 6.01
C HIS A 109 -30.03 -11.05 5.03
N PRO A 110 -30.49 -10.93 3.78
CA PRO A 110 -30.58 -12.09 2.89
C PRO A 110 -29.24 -12.57 2.34
N ASP A 111 -28.23 -11.68 2.25
CA ASP A 111 -26.94 -12.01 1.64
C ASP A 111 -25.79 -11.23 2.30
N PRO A 112 -24.98 -11.86 3.17
CA PRO A 112 -23.84 -11.22 3.82
C PRO A 112 -22.58 -11.19 2.95
N THR A 113 -22.61 -11.64 1.69
CA THR A 113 -21.41 -11.65 0.84
C THR A 113 -21.09 -10.28 0.26
N TYR A 114 -19.80 -9.98 0.05
CA TYR A 114 -19.33 -8.74 -0.56
C TYR A 114 -18.18 -9.05 -1.52
N GLU A 115 -18.17 -8.41 -2.69
CA GLU A 115 -17.14 -8.61 -3.70
C GLU A 115 -16.04 -7.57 -3.53
N VAL A 116 -14.80 -8.02 -3.59
CA VAL A 116 -13.60 -7.18 -3.49
C VAL A 116 -12.66 -7.49 -4.64
N PHE A 117 -11.83 -6.52 -4.98
CA PHE A 117 -10.92 -6.57 -6.12
C PHE A 117 -9.52 -6.28 -5.62
N ASP A 118 -8.74 -7.34 -5.44
CA ASP A 118 -7.36 -7.26 -4.94
C ASP A 118 -6.39 -7.02 -6.09
N ALA A 119 -5.46 -6.09 -5.91
CA ALA A 119 -4.31 -5.94 -6.80
C ALA A 119 -3.41 -7.16 -6.67
N THR A 120 -3.24 -7.94 -7.74
CA THR A 120 -2.20 -8.99 -7.77
C THR A 120 -0.85 -8.40 -8.14
N PHE A 121 -0.86 -7.36 -8.97
CA PHE A 121 0.30 -6.64 -9.46
C PHE A 121 -0.01 -5.15 -9.65
N CYS A 122 0.98 -4.28 -9.46
CA CYS A 122 0.86 -2.82 -9.57
C CYS A 122 1.83 -2.29 -10.61
N SER A 123 1.41 -1.27 -11.37
CA SER A 123 2.22 -0.71 -12.45
C SER A 123 1.97 0.77 -12.67
N CYS A 124 2.99 1.45 -13.20
CA CYS A 124 2.90 2.83 -13.65
C CYS A 124 2.39 2.88 -15.09
N LYS A 125 1.16 3.36 -15.29
CA LYS A 125 0.55 3.53 -16.62
C LYS A 125 -0.33 4.78 -16.66
N SER A 126 -0.75 5.18 -17.86
CA SER A 126 -1.75 6.24 -18.01
C SER A 126 -3.05 5.85 -17.34
N CYS A 127 -3.71 6.79 -16.66
CA CYS A 127 -5.01 6.54 -16.07
C CYS A 127 -6.06 6.35 -17.17
N SER A 128 -6.90 5.31 -17.07
CA SER A 128 -8.04 5.09 -17.94
C SER A 128 -9.33 5.35 -17.16
N SER A 129 -10.13 6.28 -17.67
CA SER A 129 -11.44 6.62 -17.12
C SER A 129 -12.50 5.53 -17.34
N ASP A 130 -12.20 4.50 -18.14
CA ASP A 130 -13.11 3.38 -18.38
C ASP A 130 -13.25 2.48 -17.14
N SER A 131 -12.20 2.41 -16.32
CA SER A 131 -12.13 1.53 -15.15
C SER A 131 -11.72 2.23 -13.86
N THR A 132 -11.35 3.51 -13.90
CA THR A 132 -10.79 4.23 -12.74
C THR A 132 -11.21 5.68 -12.74
N SER A 133 -11.56 6.22 -11.57
CA SER A 133 -11.74 7.66 -11.41
C SER A 133 -10.37 8.34 -11.43
N CYS A 134 -10.09 9.11 -12.48
CA CYS A 134 -8.78 9.76 -12.71
C CYS A 134 -8.72 11.16 -12.08
N GLU A 135 -9.24 11.29 -10.85
CA GLU A 135 -9.30 12.55 -10.11
C GLU A 135 -8.16 12.63 -9.09
N ASN A 136 -7.81 13.86 -8.73
CA ASN A 136 -6.97 14.14 -7.57
C ASN A 136 -7.83 14.26 -6.30
N LEU A 137 -7.21 14.09 -5.12
CA LEU A 137 -7.93 14.10 -3.84
C LEU A 137 -8.60 15.47 -3.50
N ASN A 138 -8.21 16.54 -4.21
CA ASN A 138 -8.58 17.93 -3.93
C ASN A 138 -9.06 18.67 -5.21
N GLY A 139 -9.87 18.01 -6.04
CA GLY A 139 -10.41 18.61 -7.28
C GLY A 139 -10.92 20.03 -7.10
#